data_AF-A0A2A4PH76-F1
#
_entry.id   AF-A0A2A4PH76-F1
#
_cell.length_a   1.000
_cell.length_b   1.000
_cell.length_c   1.000
_cell.angle_alpha   90.00
_cell.angle_beta   90.00
_cell.angle_gamma   90.00
#
_symmetry.space_group_name_H-M   'P 1'
#
loop_
_entity.id
_entity.type
_entity.pdbx_description
1 polymer ?
#
loop_
_entity_poly.entity_id
_entity_poly.type
_entity_poly.pdbx_seq_one_letter_code
_entity_poly.pdbx_strand_id
1 'polypeptide(L)' 'MGIKRHRPEEIVIKLRQVEVLVGQGLARIDAIREVQITEQTFYRWRKQYGGMGTAQLKELK' A
#
# COMPACT_ATOMS: atom_id res chain seq x y z
N MET A 1 12.67 18.92 -5.89
CA MET A 1 12.58 17.45 -5.76
C MET A 1 11.21 17.03 -6.27
N GLY A 2 11.14 16.42 -7.46
CA GLY A 2 9.85 16.09 -8.08
C GLY A 2 9.08 15.11 -7.21
N ILE A 3 7.86 15.45 -6.83
CA ILE A 3 6.97 14.58 -6.07
C ILE A 3 6.61 13.42 -7.02
N LYS A 4 7.38 12.32 -6.99
CA LYS A 4 7.06 11.11 -7.74
C LYS A 4 5.73 10.60 -7.20
N ARG A 5 4.66 10.87 -7.94
CA ARG A 5 3.30 10.49 -7.57
C ARG A 5 3.18 8.99 -7.83
N HIS A 6 3.05 8.20 -6.77
CA HIS A 6 2.76 6.77 -6.92
C HIS A 6 1.44 6.60 -7.65
N ARG A 7 1.41 5.72 -8.67
CA ARG A 7 0.16 5.39 -9.34
C ARG A 7 -0.75 4.65 -8.35
N PRO A 8 -2.08 4.78 -8.47
CA PRO A 8 -3.02 4.06 -7.60
C PRO A 8 -2.77 2.54 -7.60
N GLU A 9 -2.35 1.98 -8.74
CA GLU A 9 -1.95 0.58 -8.86
C GLU A 9 -0.74 0.22 -7.97
N GLU A 10 0.33 1.03 -8.01
CA GLU A 10 1.51 0.84 -7.16
C GLU A 10 1.17 0.94 -5.67
N ILE A 11 0.26 1.84 -5.31
CA ILE A 11 -0.21 2.01 -3.93
C ILE A 11 -0.88 0.72 -3.45
N VAL A 12 -1.80 0.15 -4.22
CA VAL A 12 -2.51 -1.08 -3.82
C VAL A 12 -1.57 -2.28 -3.79
N ILE A 13 -0.63 -2.39 -4.74
CA ILE A 13 0.40 -3.45 -4.72
C ILE A 13 1.20 -3.37 -3.41
N LYS A 14 1.67 -2.17 -3.03
CA LYS A 14 2.42 -1.95 -1.80
C LYS A 14 1.59 -2.27 -0.54
N LEU A 15 0.33 -1.84 -0.49
CA LEU A 15 -0.57 -2.17 0.63
C LEU A 15 -0.76 -3.68 0.78
N ARG A 16 -0.98 -4.39 -0.33
CA ARG A 16 -1.14 -5.85 -0.32
C ARG A 16 0.13 -6.57 0.09
N GLN A 17 1.30 -6.06 -0.32
CA GLN A 17 2.59 -6.61 0.11
C GLN A 17 2.77 -6.51 1.64
N VAL A 18 2.38 -5.38 2.24
CA VAL A 18 2.37 -5.26 3.72
C VAL A 18 1.43 -6.29 4.34
N GLU A 19 0.23 -6.51 3.80
CA GLU A 19 -0.71 -7.51 4.34
C GLU A 19 -0.20 -8.95 4.21
N VAL A 20 0.49 -9.28 3.11
CA VAL A 20 1.14 -10.59 2.93
C VAL A 20 2.23 -10.81 3.97
N LEU A 21 3.13 -9.84 4.14
CA LEU A 21 4.22 -9.92 5.13
C LEU A 21 3.68 -10.05 6.56
N VAL A 22 2.63 -9.29 6.89
CA VAL A 22 1.94 -9.41 8.18
C VAL A 22 1.28 -10.78 8.35
N GLY A 23 0.66 -11.32 7.29
CA GLY A 23 0.09 -12.68 7.29
C GLY A 23 1.14 -13.79 7.46
N GLN A 24 2.39 -13.52 7.08
CA GLN A 24 3.54 -14.42 7.32
C GLN A 24 4.11 -14.30 8.73
N GLY A 25 3.55 -13.44 9.59
CA GLY A 25 3.97 -13.23 10.96
C GLY A 25 4.94 -12.07 11.18
N LEU A 26 5.26 -11.29 10.14
CA LEU A 26 6.08 -10.09 10.28
C LEU A 26 5.29 -9.00 11.01
N ALA A 27 5.94 -8.27 11.92
CA ALA A 27 5.31 -7.12 12.54
C ALA A 27 4.99 -6.06 11.47
N ARG A 28 3.80 -5.44 11.58
CA ARG A 28 3.31 -4.47 10.59
C ARG A 28 4.30 -3.33 10.33
N ILE A 29 4.99 -2.86 11.37
CA ILE A 29 5.95 -1.76 11.24
C ILE A 29 7.16 -2.18 10.39
N ASP A 30 7.66 -3.39 10.61
CA ASP A 30 8.76 -3.95 9.82
C ASP A 30 8.31 -4.22 8.37
N ALA A 31 7.10 -4.73 8.16
CA ALA A 31 6.51 -4.89 6.83
C ALA A 31 6.40 -3.55 6.07
N ILE A 32 5.98 -2.48 6.74
CA ILE A 32 5.88 -1.13 6.16
C ILE A 32 7.27 -0.63 5.73
N ARG A 33 8.29 -0.85 6.57
CA ARG A 33 9.69 -0.50 6.27
C ARG A 33 10.24 -1.29 5.09
N GLU A 34 9.93 -2.58 5.00
CA GLU A 34 10.35 -3.46 3.90
C GLU A 34 9.79 -3.00 2.55
N VAL A 35 8.56 -2.47 2.54
CA VAL A 35 7.91 -1.92 1.34
C VAL A 35 8.39 -0.49 1.01
N GLN A 36 9.35 0.05 1.79
CA GLN A 36 9.99 1.36 1.59
C GLN A 36 8.98 2.51 1.59
N ILE A 37 8.01 2.47 2.50
CA ILE A 37 7.07 3.56 2.75
C ILE A 37 7.06 3.93 4.23
N THR A 38 6.56 5.12 4.57
CA THR A 38 6.39 5.52 5.97
C THR A 38 5.09 4.96 6.53
N GLU A 39 5.01 4.79 7.85
CA GLU A 39 3.78 4.39 8.53
C GLU A 39 2.64 5.35 8.26
N GLN A 40 2.92 6.66 8.26
CA GLN A 40 1.92 7.68 7.95
C GLN A 40 1.38 7.52 6.52
N THR A 41 2.25 7.27 5.54
CA THR A 41 1.86 6.99 4.16
C THR A 41 0.99 5.73 4.08
N PHE A 42 1.39 4.66 4.78
CA PHE A 42 0.64 3.41 4.83
C PHE A 42 -0.78 3.62 5.37
N TYR A 43 -0.95 4.27 6.52
CA TYR A 43 -2.28 4.49 7.10
C TYR A 43 -3.16 5.40 6.23
N ARG A 44 -2.57 6.44 5.62
CA ARG A 44 -3.28 7.29 4.67
C ARG A 44 -3.74 6.51 3.44
N TRP A 45 -2.85 5.71 2.86
CA TRP A 45 -3.18 4.87 1.71
C TRP A 45 -4.19 3.80 2.05
N ARG A 46 -4.10 3.17 3.23
CA ARG A 46 -5.09 2.19 3.69
C ARG A 46 -6.48 2.81 3.84
N LYS A 47 -6.57 4.05 4.32
CA LYS A 47 -7.85 4.78 4.39
C LYS A 47 -8.42 5.09 3.01
N GLN A 48 -7.56 5.40 2.04
CA GLN A 48 -7.96 5.85 0.71
C GLN A 48 -8.17 4.70 -0.31
N TYR A 49 -7.40 3.62 -0.16
CA TYR A 49 -7.29 2.52 -1.13
C TYR A 49 -7.47 1.13 -0.48
N GLY A 50 -7.49 1.01 0.85
CA GLY A 50 -7.57 -0.30 1.53
C GLY A 50 -8.90 -1.04 1.38
N GLY A 51 -9.95 -0.38 0.88
CA GLY A 51 -11.21 -1.00 0.47
C GLY A 51 -11.36 -1.20 -1.04
N MET A 52 -10.41 -0.72 -1.85
CA MET A 52 -10.42 -0.93 -3.30
C MET A 52 -9.95 -2.35 -3.60
N GLY A 53 -10.93 -3.25 -3.83
CA GLY A 53 -10.65 -4.56 -4.41
C GLY A 53 -9.97 -4.40 -5.77
N THR A 54 -9.15 -5.37 -6.17
CA THR A 54 -8.45 -5.37 -7.48
C THR A 54 -9.38 -5.14 -8.68
N ALA A 55 -10.67 -5.43 -8.54
CA ALA A 55 -11.70 -5.13 -9.53
C ALA A 55 -11.97 -3.62 -9.71
N GLN A 56 -11.94 -2.83 -8.63
CA GLN A 56 -12.22 -1.39 -8.65
C GLN A 56 -11.04 -0.57 -9.22
N LEU A 57 -9.82 -1.12 -9.19
CA LEU A 57 -8.66 -0.52 -9.86
C LEU A 57 -8.81 -0.46 -11.40
N LYS A 58 -9.61 -1.36 -12.00
CA LYS A 58 -9.87 -1.33 -13.44
C LYS A 58 -10.76 -0.16 -13.87
N GLU A 59 -11.53 0.42 -12.96
CA GLU A 59 -12.39 1.59 -13.22
C GLU A 59 -11.65 2.94 -13.14
N LEU A 60 -10.40 2.96 -12.68
CA LEU A 60 -9.56 4.16 -12.60
C LEU A 60 -8.80 4.45 -13.92
N LYS A 61 -9.16 3.78 -15.02
CA LYS A 61 -8.53 3.93 -16.34
C LYS A 61 -9.15 5.05 -17.16
#